data_AF-A0A3M1W785-F1
#
_entry.id   AF-A0A3M1W785-F1
#
_cell.length_a   1.000
_cell.length_b   1.000
_cell.length_c   1.000
_cell.angle_alpha   90.00
_cell.angle_beta   90.00
_cell.angle_gamma   90.00
#
_symmetry.space_group_name_H-M   'P 1'
#
loop_
_entity.id
_entity.type
_entity.pdbx_description
1 polymer ?
#
loop_
_entity_poly.entity_id
_entity_poly.type
_entity_poly.pdbx_seq_one_letter_code
_entity_poly.pdbx_strand_id
1 'polypeptide(L)'
;MRILIHRPTTLVAQAAILLIAGCTGPDTGTPASGDGVLDRPIPAAAAAPTAGSEPIPAGRNASERSDPAEAAETPDTTSPGDETADATASDPAREGRRAWEDGDVAAAVRLLRQADRLGKASRWDRYLLGLALWKQGELEEAAAVLEAVAAETPPLPRAAVNLARVRLDMGDVPGARDAAERALAAAPDFAPAHNVLGRVLLAEGDAHGAASAFEDAARLDPEDPWPLNNLGYLFLVTGRAAEAARVLERAVERDPELAPAWNNLALARERLGELAGARDAAERAARLSGLDRHRATAARLERLARTAAPQRPAPTVAPEDNLAEAGAGDPRGEGL
;
A
#
# COMPACT_ATOMS: atom_id res chain seq x y z
N MET A 1 23.75 -39.71 28.29
CA MET A 1 22.46 -39.79 28.99
C MET A 1 21.93 -38.36 29.15
N ARG A 2 20.81 -38.02 28.46
CA ARG A 2 19.90 -36.82 28.57
C ARG A 2 20.54 -35.41 28.69
N ILE A 3 20.47 -34.54 27.66
CA ILE A 3 19.37 -33.61 27.33
C ILE A 3 18.87 -32.80 28.55
N LEU A 4 19.08 -31.48 28.57
CA LEU A 4 17.99 -30.48 28.45
C LEU A 4 18.53 -29.05 28.28
N ILE A 5 17.95 -28.36 27.31
CA ILE A 5 18.10 -26.95 26.94
C ILE A 5 17.22 -26.11 27.88
N HIS A 6 17.70 -24.94 28.32
CA HIS A 6 16.80 -23.81 28.58
C HIS A 6 17.51 -22.48 28.33
N ARG A 7 17.00 -21.73 27.35
CA ARG A 7 17.31 -20.31 27.10
C ARG A 7 16.52 -19.43 28.07
N PRO A 8 17.08 -18.30 28.57
CA PRO A 8 16.28 -17.27 29.23
C PRO A 8 15.80 -16.19 28.24
N THR A 9 14.47 -16.07 28.27
CA THR A 9 13.54 -14.95 28.13
C THR A 9 14.07 -13.53 27.80
N THR A 10 13.39 -12.97 26.80
CA THR A 10 13.18 -11.59 26.34
C THR A 10 13.22 -10.49 27.41
N LEU A 11 14.04 -9.44 27.20
CA LEU A 11 13.93 -8.15 27.88
C LEU A 11 13.28 -7.14 26.92
N VAL A 12 12.14 -6.59 27.31
CA VAL A 12 11.46 -5.46 26.65
C VAL A 12 11.99 -4.18 27.29
N ALA A 13 12.53 -3.26 26.47
CA ALA A 13 12.97 -1.94 26.91
C ALA A 13 11.78 -0.96 26.93
N GLN A 14 11.48 -0.41 28.10
CA GLN A 14 10.64 0.77 28.32
C GLN A 14 11.49 2.04 28.17
N ALA A 15 10.99 3.04 27.46
CA ALA A 15 11.42 4.44 27.56
C ALA A 15 10.17 5.27 27.87
N ALA A 16 9.99 5.75 29.12
CA ALA A 16 10.52 6.99 29.70
C ALA A 16 9.68 8.24 29.30
N ILE A 17 8.71 8.52 30.16
CA ILE A 17 7.94 9.77 30.25
C ILE A 17 8.80 10.79 30.99
N LEU A 18 9.02 11.98 30.42
CA LEU A 18 9.58 13.12 31.15
C LEU A 18 8.57 14.28 31.19
N LEU A 19 8.18 14.63 32.42
CA LEU A 19 7.49 15.85 32.80
C LEU A 19 8.48 17.03 32.82
N ILE A 20 8.09 18.18 32.26
CA ILE A 20 8.57 19.48 32.74
C ILE A 20 7.37 20.44 32.81
N ALA A 21 7.17 21.01 34.00
CA ALA A 21 6.21 22.06 34.28
C ALA A 21 6.95 23.38 34.57
N GLY A 22 6.42 24.48 34.04
CA GLY A 22 6.28 25.77 34.73
C GLY A 22 7.43 26.77 34.69
N CYS A 23 7.20 27.93 34.03
CA CYS A 23 7.55 29.26 34.55
C CYS A 23 6.57 30.30 33.95
N THR A 24 6.05 31.15 34.83
CA THR A 24 5.05 32.22 34.61
C THR A 24 5.68 33.61 34.78
N GLY A 25 5.27 34.61 33.99
CA GLY A 25 5.36 36.05 34.35
C GLY A 25 5.50 37.05 33.18
N PRO A 26 5.02 38.31 33.29
CA PRO A 26 4.20 38.96 32.24
C PRO A 26 4.70 40.32 31.66
N ASP A 27 3.91 40.87 30.72
CA ASP A 27 3.73 42.29 30.30
C ASP A 27 4.86 42.97 29.46
N THR A 28 4.67 43.84 28.46
CA THR A 28 3.56 44.66 27.88
C THR A 28 3.97 45.16 26.47
N GLY A 29 3.02 45.45 25.55
CA GLY A 29 3.19 46.50 24.51
C GLY A 29 2.73 46.18 23.08
N THR A 30 1.70 46.88 22.60
CA THR A 30 1.15 46.91 21.22
C THR A 30 1.44 48.29 20.58
N PRO A 31 1.05 48.63 19.31
CA PRO A 31 1.07 47.92 18.00
C PRO A 31 1.76 48.76 16.87
N ALA A 32 2.08 48.16 15.70
CA ALA A 32 2.03 48.84 14.40
C ALA A 32 2.10 47.89 13.18
N SER A 33 1.00 47.88 12.43
CA SER A 33 0.78 47.79 10.97
C SER A 33 1.83 47.21 10.01
N GLY A 34 1.40 46.24 9.18
CA GLY A 34 2.05 45.88 7.91
C GLY A 34 1.38 44.67 7.25
N ASP A 35 0.68 44.89 6.14
CA ASP A 35 -0.03 43.89 5.34
C ASP A 35 0.86 42.74 4.83
N GLY A 36 0.34 41.51 4.87
CA GLY A 36 0.96 40.34 4.24
C GLY A 36 0.22 39.06 4.55
N VAL A 37 -0.45 38.51 3.54
CA VAL A 37 -1.10 37.19 3.54
C VAL A 37 -0.14 36.10 4.04
N LEU A 38 -0.64 35.18 4.88
CA LEU A 38 -0.07 33.91 5.40
C LEU A 38 0.06 33.89 6.94
N ASP A 39 -1.02 33.54 7.64
CA ASP A 39 -0.99 32.57 8.76
C ASP A 39 -2.40 32.44 9.34
N ARG A 40 -3.05 31.29 9.18
CA ARG A 40 -4.16 30.92 10.07
C ARG A 40 -3.71 29.67 10.82
N PRO A 41 -3.61 29.73 12.16
CA PRO A 41 -3.28 28.55 12.95
C PRO A 41 -4.36 27.49 12.73
N ILE A 42 -3.92 26.27 12.43
CA ILE A 42 -4.75 25.07 12.39
C ILE A 42 -5.40 24.93 13.78
N PRO A 43 -6.74 24.91 13.91
CA PRO A 43 -7.35 24.77 15.22
C PRO A 43 -7.02 23.40 15.80
N ALA A 44 -6.53 23.41 17.05
CA ALA A 44 -6.30 22.23 17.85
C ALA A 44 -7.60 21.42 18.02
N ALA A 45 -7.49 20.12 17.72
CA ALA A 45 -8.32 19.00 18.18
C ALA A 45 -9.82 19.29 18.44
N ALA A 46 -10.67 18.83 17.51
CA ALA A 46 -12.06 18.54 17.80
C ALA A 46 -12.41 17.12 17.33
N ALA A 47 -12.91 16.33 18.29
CA ALA A 47 -13.49 14.99 18.20
C ALA A 47 -12.52 13.83 17.83
N ALA A 48 -12.09 13.12 18.87
CA ALA A 48 -11.59 11.75 18.76
C ALA A 48 -12.62 10.87 18.02
N PRO A 49 -12.19 9.94 17.15
CA PRO A 49 -13.09 8.93 16.63
C PRO A 49 -13.64 8.09 17.79
N THR A 50 -14.95 7.88 17.77
CA THR A 50 -15.65 6.99 18.69
C THR A 50 -14.99 5.62 18.72
N ALA A 51 -14.87 5.06 19.93
CA ALA A 51 -14.30 3.75 20.21
C ALA A 51 -14.90 2.70 19.26
N GLY A 52 -14.08 2.18 18.34
CA GLY A 52 -14.49 1.17 17.35
C GLY A 52 -13.64 1.13 16.08
N SER A 53 -12.80 2.14 15.81
CA SER A 53 -11.85 2.11 14.70
C SER A 53 -10.51 1.56 15.17
N GLU A 54 -10.20 0.32 14.78
CA GLU A 54 -8.83 -0.20 14.92
C GLU A 54 -7.86 0.76 14.21
N PRO A 55 -6.68 1.04 14.80
CA PRO A 55 -5.64 1.77 14.09
C PRO A 55 -5.33 1.01 12.80
N ILE A 56 -5.33 1.71 11.66
CA ILE A 56 -4.87 1.14 10.39
C ILE A 56 -3.45 0.64 10.64
N PRO A 57 -3.18 -0.68 10.56
CA PRO A 57 -1.85 -1.19 10.83
C PRO A 57 -0.88 -0.53 9.86
N ALA A 58 0.22 0.02 10.39
CA ALA A 58 1.36 0.43 9.60
C ALA A 58 1.74 -0.77 8.73
N GLY A 59 1.48 -0.66 7.43
CA GLY A 59 1.49 -1.78 6.50
C GLY A 59 2.88 -2.37 6.41
N ARG A 60 3.13 -3.45 7.15
CA ARG A 60 4.13 -4.45 6.72
C ARG A 60 3.55 -5.11 5.47
N ASN A 61 3.74 -4.45 4.34
CA ASN A 61 3.17 -4.74 3.04
C ASN A 61 3.88 -5.90 2.31
N ALA A 62 4.20 -6.97 3.04
CA ALA A 62 4.82 -8.16 2.45
C ALA A 62 3.92 -8.85 1.40
N SER A 63 2.63 -8.49 1.30
CA SER A 63 1.69 -8.98 0.28
C SER A 63 1.26 -7.94 -0.77
N GLU A 64 1.80 -6.70 -0.75
CA GLU A 64 1.61 -5.66 -1.81
C GLU A 64 2.90 -5.44 -2.59
N ARG A 65 3.69 -6.49 -2.82
CA ARG A 65 5.01 -6.42 -3.46
C ARG A 65 4.95 -6.14 -4.96
N SER A 66 4.08 -5.27 -5.43
CA SER A 66 4.04 -4.96 -6.85
C SER A 66 3.47 -3.58 -7.08
N ASP A 67 4.38 -2.61 -7.20
CA ASP A 67 4.23 -1.56 -8.20
C ASP A 67 4.38 -2.27 -9.58
N PRO A 68 3.36 -2.42 -10.44
CA PRO A 68 3.44 -2.91 -11.83
C PRO A 68 4.51 -2.25 -12.69
N ALA A 69 5.11 -1.13 -12.26
CA ALA A 69 6.35 -0.60 -12.84
C ALA A 69 7.49 -1.65 -12.92
N GLU A 70 7.43 -2.73 -12.12
CA GLU A 70 8.36 -3.87 -12.18
C GLU A 70 8.16 -4.81 -13.39
N ALA A 71 6.97 -4.81 -14.01
CA ALA A 71 6.58 -5.84 -14.99
C ALA A 71 6.88 -5.47 -16.46
N ALA A 72 7.26 -4.21 -16.74
CA ALA A 72 7.51 -3.71 -18.09
C ALA A 72 8.93 -3.16 -18.28
N GLU A 73 9.89 -3.59 -17.46
CA GLU A 73 11.25 -3.07 -17.55
C GLU A 73 12.04 -3.75 -18.67
N THR A 74 12.45 -2.97 -19.66
CA THR A 74 13.32 -3.42 -20.76
C THR A 74 14.79 -3.10 -20.48
N PRO A 75 15.74 -3.86 -21.05
CA PRO A 75 17.16 -3.58 -20.94
C PRO A 75 17.48 -2.15 -21.38
N ASP A 76 18.43 -1.50 -20.71
CA ASP A 76 19.02 -0.27 -21.23
C ASP A 76 19.89 -0.63 -22.45
N THR A 77 19.39 -0.35 -23.65
CA THR A 77 20.03 -0.72 -24.94
C THR A 77 21.31 0.08 -25.22
N THR A 78 21.77 0.91 -24.28
CA THR A 78 22.99 1.72 -24.41
C THR A 78 24.28 1.03 -23.97
N SER A 79 24.23 -0.20 -23.42
CA SER A 79 25.45 -0.98 -23.12
C SER A 79 25.86 -1.88 -24.29
N PRO A 80 27.05 -1.69 -24.89
CA PRO A 80 27.56 -2.59 -25.92
C PRO A 80 28.06 -3.89 -25.29
N GLY A 81 27.41 -5.01 -25.59
CA GLY A 81 27.85 -6.34 -25.16
C GLY A 81 26.91 -7.52 -25.46
N ASP A 82 25.66 -7.26 -25.84
CA ASP A 82 24.59 -8.30 -25.80
C ASP A 82 24.48 -9.25 -26.99
N GLU A 83 25.34 -9.17 -28.00
CA GLU A 83 25.22 -10.05 -29.18
C GLU A 83 26.57 -10.58 -29.63
N THR A 84 27.11 -11.63 -28.99
CA THR A 84 27.93 -12.67 -29.66
C THR A 84 28.24 -13.83 -28.70
N ALA A 85 27.25 -14.66 -28.37
CA ALA A 85 27.52 -15.98 -27.81
C ALA A 85 26.74 -17.04 -28.57
N ASP A 86 27.46 -18.09 -28.96
CA ASP A 86 27.06 -19.23 -29.79
C ASP A 86 25.61 -19.71 -29.52
N ALA A 87 24.76 -19.60 -30.54
CA ALA A 87 23.32 -19.86 -30.47
C ALA A 87 22.95 -21.31 -30.10
N THR A 88 23.93 -22.22 -30.07
CA THR A 88 23.73 -23.67 -29.89
C THR A 88 23.93 -24.17 -28.45
N ALA A 89 24.53 -23.38 -27.56
CA ALA A 89 24.66 -23.73 -26.14
C ALA A 89 23.49 -23.18 -25.31
N SER A 90 23.01 -23.97 -24.35
CA SER A 90 22.16 -23.47 -23.25
C SER A 90 22.96 -22.40 -22.49
N ASP A 91 22.46 -21.16 -22.54
CA ASP A 91 23.03 -20.01 -21.85
C ASP A 91 22.16 -19.69 -20.64
N PRO A 92 22.66 -19.94 -19.41
CA PRO A 92 21.90 -19.68 -18.19
C PRO A 92 21.41 -18.23 -18.08
N ALA A 93 22.12 -17.25 -18.65
CA ALA A 93 21.67 -15.86 -18.63
C ALA A 93 20.39 -15.70 -19.47
N ARG A 94 20.41 -16.13 -20.73
CA ARG A 94 19.25 -16.11 -21.61
C ARG A 94 18.06 -16.89 -21.07
N GLU A 95 18.29 -18.08 -20.53
CA GLU A 95 17.20 -18.88 -19.93
C GLU A 95 16.66 -18.26 -18.65
N GLY A 96 17.53 -17.64 -17.85
CA GLY A 96 17.14 -16.88 -16.66
C GLY A 96 16.26 -15.68 -16.97
N ARG A 97 16.57 -14.93 -18.04
CA ARG A 97 15.73 -13.82 -18.52
C ARG A 97 14.36 -14.31 -19.00
N ARG A 98 14.32 -15.39 -19.78
CA ARG A 98 13.05 -15.99 -20.21
C ARG A 98 12.20 -16.46 -19.04
N ALA A 99 12.82 -17.13 -18.06
CA ALA A 99 12.13 -17.55 -16.84
C ALA A 99 11.54 -16.35 -16.07
N TRP A 100 12.24 -15.21 -16.04
CA TRP A 100 11.72 -13.97 -15.46
C TRP A 100 10.50 -13.44 -16.25
N GLU A 101 10.60 -13.38 -17.58
CA GLU A 101 9.50 -12.96 -18.47
C GLU A 101 8.27 -13.85 -18.34
N ASP A 102 8.47 -15.17 -18.20
CA ASP A 102 7.41 -16.17 -18.00
C ASP A 102 6.83 -16.14 -16.58
N GLY A 103 7.41 -15.36 -15.67
CA GLY A 103 7.00 -15.28 -14.26
C GLY A 103 7.45 -16.46 -13.39
N ASP A 104 8.30 -17.36 -13.92
CA ASP A 104 8.96 -18.40 -13.13
C ASP A 104 10.13 -17.82 -12.33
N VAL A 105 9.79 -17.12 -11.25
CA VAL A 105 10.74 -16.47 -10.34
C VAL A 105 11.79 -17.45 -9.81
N ALA A 106 11.39 -18.69 -9.52
CA ALA A 106 12.31 -19.69 -8.96
C ALA A 106 13.35 -20.16 -9.99
N ALA A 107 12.94 -20.37 -11.25
CA ALA A 107 13.87 -20.66 -12.33
C ALA A 107 14.75 -19.46 -12.64
N ALA A 108 14.21 -18.24 -12.66
CA ALA A 108 14.95 -17.00 -12.89
C ALA A 108 16.10 -16.86 -11.87
N VAL A 109 15.83 -16.99 -10.57
CA VAL A 109 16.87 -16.93 -9.52
C VAL A 109 17.94 -18.00 -9.75
N ARG A 110 17.55 -19.26 -10.00
CA ARG A 110 18.50 -20.36 -10.19
C ARG A 110 19.43 -20.12 -11.37
N LEU A 111 18.88 -19.71 -12.51
CA LEU A 111 19.58 -19.57 -13.78
C LEU A 111 20.44 -18.30 -13.83
N LEU A 112 19.92 -17.17 -13.33
CA LEU A 112 20.68 -15.92 -13.26
C LEU A 112 21.82 -16.01 -12.22
N ARG A 113 21.59 -16.66 -11.07
CA ARG A 113 22.68 -16.94 -10.09
C ARG A 113 23.72 -17.91 -10.67
N GLN A 114 23.33 -18.83 -11.56
CA GLN A 114 24.29 -19.67 -12.28
C GLN A 114 25.10 -18.86 -13.30
N ALA A 115 24.46 -17.99 -14.07
CA ALA A 115 25.13 -17.09 -15.02
C ALA A 115 26.16 -16.19 -14.32
N ASP A 116 25.78 -15.62 -13.17
CA ASP A 116 26.65 -14.76 -12.37
C ASP A 116 27.89 -15.51 -11.83
N ARG A 117 27.70 -16.72 -11.27
CA ARG A 117 28.82 -17.58 -10.84
C ARG A 117 29.76 -17.98 -11.96
N LEU A 118 29.26 -18.06 -13.19
CA LEU A 118 30.06 -18.36 -14.38
C LEU A 118 30.76 -17.12 -14.97
N GLY A 119 30.53 -15.92 -14.40
CA GLY A 119 31.02 -14.65 -14.94
C GLY A 119 30.37 -14.28 -16.28
N LYS A 120 29.17 -14.81 -16.55
CA LYS A 120 28.43 -14.62 -17.81
C LYS A 120 27.18 -13.75 -17.67
N ALA A 121 26.83 -13.33 -16.45
CA ALA A 121 25.71 -12.43 -16.23
C ALA A 121 26.08 -10.99 -16.63
N SER A 122 25.24 -10.37 -17.46
CA SER A 122 25.30 -8.93 -17.69
C SER A 122 24.88 -8.16 -16.43
N ARG A 123 25.06 -6.83 -16.45
CA ARG A 123 24.50 -5.95 -15.41
C ARG A 123 22.98 -6.09 -15.32
N TRP A 124 22.31 -6.23 -16.47
CA TRP A 124 20.86 -6.44 -16.55
C TRP A 124 20.44 -7.77 -15.93
N ASP A 125 21.21 -8.84 -16.15
CA ASP A 125 20.94 -10.15 -15.54
C ASP A 125 21.07 -10.12 -14.02
N ARG A 126 22.09 -9.43 -13.50
CA ARG A 126 22.26 -9.23 -12.05
C ARG A 126 21.15 -8.36 -11.47
N TYR A 127 20.72 -7.34 -12.20
CA TYR A 127 19.56 -6.54 -11.82
C TYR A 127 18.29 -7.39 -11.71
N LEU A 128 17.98 -8.20 -12.73
CA LEU A 128 16.85 -9.12 -12.72
C LEU A 128 16.96 -10.18 -11.61
N LEU A 129 18.17 -10.66 -11.31
CA LEU A 129 18.42 -11.54 -10.17
C LEU A 129 18.00 -10.86 -8.85
N GLY A 130 18.35 -9.58 -8.66
CA GLY A 130 17.94 -8.80 -7.51
C GLY A 130 16.41 -8.70 -7.37
N LEU A 131 15.70 -8.44 -8.47
CA LEU A 131 14.23 -8.40 -8.48
C LEU A 131 13.61 -9.77 -8.21
N ALA A 132 14.16 -10.83 -8.79
CA ALA A 132 13.67 -12.19 -8.59
C ALA A 132 13.86 -12.67 -7.14
N LEU A 133 15.00 -12.35 -6.53
CA LEU A 133 15.24 -12.60 -5.10
C LEU A 133 14.24 -11.84 -4.22
N TRP A 134 13.97 -10.57 -4.55
CA TRP A 134 12.99 -9.78 -3.80
C TRP A 134 11.57 -10.38 -3.89
N LYS A 135 11.13 -10.80 -5.08
CA LYS A 135 9.85 -11.50 -5.26
C LYS A 135 9.79 -12.82 -4.51
N GLN A 136 10.91 -13.52 -4.38
CA GLN A 136 11.01 -14.78 -3.62
C GLN A 136 11.04 -14.55 -2.09
N GLY A 137 11.28 -13.32 -1.63
CA GLY A 137 11.36 -12.99 -0.21
C GLY A 137 12.74 -13.03 0.39
N GLU A 138 13.77 -13.27 -0.42
CA GLU A 138 15.19 -13.27 -0.01
C GLU A 138 15.71 -11.83 0.06
N LEU A 139 15.22 -11.05 1.02
CA LEU A 139 15.40 -9.60 1.07
C LEU A 139 16.86 -9.18 1.22
N GLU A 140 17.62 -9.84 2.09
CA GLU A 140 19.03 -9.52 2.33
C GLU A 140 19.89 -9.76 1.09
N GLU A 141 19.67 -10.87 0.37
CA GLU A 141 20.41 -11.18 -0.86
C GLU A 141 19.97 -10.25 -2.00
N ALA A 142 18.67 -9.97 -2.12
CA ALA A 142 18.16 -8.99 -3.08
C ALA A 142 18.82 -7.62 -2.90
N ALA A 143 18.89 -7.12 -1.66
CA ALA A 143 19.53 -5.85 -1.33
C ALA A 143 21.02 -5.87 -1.68
N ALA A 144 21.75 -6.95 -1.36
CA ALA A 144 23.16 -7.07 -1.69
C ALA A 144 23.43 -7.05 -3.20
N VAL A 145 22.63 -7.79 -3.99
CA VAL A 145 22.74 -7.83 -5.45
C VAL A 145 22.41 -6.47 -6.06
N LEU A 146 21.32 -5.82 -5.62
CA LEU A 146 20.90 -4.51 -6.14
C LEU A 146 21.89 -3.39 -5.76
N GLU A 147 22.48 -3.45 -4.55
CA GLU A 147 23.55 -2.53 -4.13
C GLU A 147 24.76 -2.65 -5.06
N ALA A 148 25.21 -3.86 -5.36
CA ALA A 148 26.32 -4.08 -6.28
C ALA A 148 26.04 -3.49 -7.67
N VAL A 149 24.83 -3.71 -8.21
CA VAL A 149 24.41 -3.16 -9.52
C VAL A 149 24.28 -1.63 -9.48
N ALA A 150 23.78 -1.06 -8.39
CA ALA A 150 23.61 0.38 -8.20
C ALA A 150 24.94 1.12 -7.99
N ALA A 151 26.00 0.43 -7.56
CA ALA A 151 27.34 0.98 -7.40
C ALA A 151 28.15 0.99 -8.73
N GLU A 152 27.69 0.29 -9.77
CA GLU A 152 28.37 0.27 -11.07
C GLU A 152 28.29 1.61 -11.80
N THR A 153 29.31 1.90 -12.61
CA THR A 153 29.41 3.11 -13.44
C THR A 153 29.17 2.79 -14.91
N PRO A 154 28.30 3.54 -15.62
CA PRO A 154 27.47 4.64 -15.12
C PRO A 154 26.37 4.16 -14.16
N PRO A 155 25.86 5.00 -13.23
CA PRO A 155 24.82 4.60 -12.30
C PRO A 155 23.54 4.15 -13.03
N LEU A 156 22.84 3.18 -12.45
CA LEU A 156 21.55 2.69 -12.94
C LEU A 156 20.47 3.09 -11.92
N PRO A 157 19.77 4.23 -12.12
CA PRO A 157 18.82 4.75 -11.14
C PRO A 157 17.77 3.74 -10.69
N ARG A 158 17.26 2.90 -11.61
CA ARG A 158 16.29 1.84 -11.29
C ARG A 158 16.80 0.80 -10.29
N ALA A 159 18.09 0.46 -10.32
CA ALA A 159 18.68 -0.44 -9.33
C ALA A 159 18.69 0.18 -7.94
N ALA A 160 18.99 1.48 -7.85
CA ALA A 160 18.93 2.23 -6.59
C ALA A 160 17.49 2.41 -6.09
N VAL A 161 16.51 2.64 -6.96
CA VAL A 161 15.08 2.66 -6.60
C VAL A 161 14.62 1.31 -6.04
N ASN A 162 14.94 0.20 -6.72
CA ASN A 162 14.55 -1.12 -6.24
C ASN A 162 15.31 -1.54 -4.99
N LEU A 163 16.57 -1.12 -4.81
CA LEU A 163 17.26 -1.25 -3.54
C LEU A 163 16.53 -0.52 -2.41
N ALA A 164 16.07 0.71 -2.65
CA ALA A 164 15.31 1.47 -1.66
C ALA A 164 14.00 0.75 -1.27
N ARG A 165 13.28 0.19 -2.25
CA ARG A 165 12.08 -0.63 -2.01
C ARG A 165 12.37 -1.87 -1.17
N VAL A 166 13.41 -2.62 -1.51
CA VAL A 166 13.82 -3.81 -0.72
C VAL A 166 14.20 -3.41 0.71
N ARG A 167 14.94 -2.32 0.88
CA ARG A 167 15.33 -1.83 2.21
C ARG A 167 14.13 -1.36 3.04
N LEU A 168 13.11 -0.75 2.43
CA LEU A 168 11.83 -0.47 3.11
C LEU A 168 11.14 -1.75 3.57
N ASP A 169 11.12 -2.81 2.76
CA ASP A 169 10.54 -4.10 3.14
C ASP A 169 11.31 -4.78 4.28
N MET A 170 12.63 -4.54 4.37
CA MET A 170 13.48 -4.95 5.50
C MET A 170 13.28 -4.09 6.75
N GLY A 171 12.64 -2.93 6.63
CA GLY A 171 12.57 -1.91 7.69
C GLY A 171 13.85 -1.10 7.88
N ASP A 172 14.80 -1.20 6.96
CA ASP A 172 16.00 -0.36 6.90
C ASP A 172 15.68 0.99 6.25
N VAL A 173 14.97 1.84 6.99
CA VAL A 173 14.56 3.17 6.53
C VAL A 173 15.77 4.06 6.18
N PRO A 174 16.85 4.12 7.00
CA PRO A 174 18.03 4.92 6.66
C PRO A 174 18.71 4.46 5.37
N GLY A 175 18.88 3.15 5.17
CA GLY A 175 19.46 2.64 3.93
C GLY A 175 18.53 2.85 2.73
N ALA A 176 17.21 2.80 2.91
CA ALA A 176 16.26 3.10 1.85
C ALA A 176 16.36 4.57 1.39
N ARG A 177 16.56 5.49 2.35
CA ARG A 177 16.80 6.91 2.06
C ARG A 177 18.05 7.12 1.22
N ASP A 178 19.18 6.55 1.63
CA ASP A 178 20.45 6.62 0.87
C ASP A 178 20.27 6.15 -0.57
N ALA A 179 19.59 5.02 -0.77
CA ALA A 179 19.35 4.46 -2.08
C ALA A 179 18.42 5.35 -2.94
N ALA A 180 17.38 5.93 -2.36
CA ALA A 180 16.49 6.87 -3.06
C ALA A 180 17.22 8.16 -3.48
N GLU A 181 18.04 8.72 -2.58
CA GLU A 181 18.84 9.93 -2.85
C GLU A 181 19.89 9.68 -3.94
N ARG A 182 20.52 8.49 -3.96
CA ARG A 182 21.43 8.07 -5.05
C ARG A 182 20.71 7.94 -6.39
N ALA A 183 19.48 7.43 -6.41
CA ALA A 183 18.68 7.37 -7.63
C ALA A 183 18.41 8.77 -8.18
N LEU A 184 18.03 9.72 -7.32
CA LEU A 184 17.78 11.12 -7.68
C LEU A 184 19.06 11.87 -8.09
N ALA A 185 20.20 11.58 -7.46
CA ALA A 185 21.48 12.15 -7.85
C ALA A 185 21.89 11.70 -9.26
N ALA A 186 21.57 10.46 -9.64
CA ALA A 186 21.83 9.93 -10.97
C ALA A 186 20.80 10.40 -12.02
N ALA A 187 19.54 10.55 -11.63
CA ALA A 187 18.46 11.02 -12.50
C ALA A 187 17.41 11.84 -11.70
N PRO A 188 17.56 13.17 -11.64
CA PRO A 188 16.70 14.04 -10.82
C PRO A 188 15.20 14.00 -11.18
N ASP A 189 14.89 13.76 -12.45
CA ASP A 189 13.51 13.71 -12.97
C ASP A 189 12.96 12.28 -13.07
N PHE A 190 13.57 11.31 -12.38
CA PHE A 190 13.12 9.92 -12.41
C PHE A 190 11.93 9.70 -11.46
N ALA A 191 10.71 9.69 -12.00
CA ALA A 191 9.46 9.58 -11.22
C ALA A 191 9.45 8.44 -10.18
N PRO A 192 9.94 7.21 -10.47
CA PRO A 192 10.01 6.13 -9.48
C PRO A 192 10.91 6.46 -8.27
N ALA A 193 11.94 7.29 -8.44
CA ALA A 193 12.81 7.72 -7.35
C ALA A 193 12.09 8.68 -6.38
N HIS A 194 11.30 9.61 -6.92
CA HIS A 194 10.42 10.46 -6.11
C HIS A 194 9.34 9.64 -5.39
N ASN A 195 8.74 8.65 -6.05
CA ASN A 195 7.73 7.80 -5.43
C ASN A 195 8.30 6.99 -4.25
N VAL A 196 9.47 6.36 -4.41
CA VAL A 196 10.10 5.62 -3.30
C VAL A 196 10.60 6.57 -2.20
N LEU A 197 11.09 7.75 -2.53
CA LEU A 197 11.44 8.77 -1.54
C LEU A 197 10.22 9.19 -0.71
N GLY A 198 9.05 9.37 -1.33
CA GLY A 198 7.81 9.66 -0.61
C GLY A 198 7.44 8.56 0.38
N ARG A 199 7.64 7.28 0.01
CA ARG A 199 7.44 6.14 0.92
C ARG A 199 8.45 6.15 2.08
N VAL A 200 9.70 6.49 1.82
CA VAL A 200 10.75 6.65 2.85
C VAL A 200 10.39 7.74 3.84
N LEU A 201 10.05 8.94 3.34
CA LEU A 201 9.68 10.10 4.18
C LEU A 201 8.43 9.80 5.02
N LEU A 202 7.47 9.07 4.46
CA LEU A 202 6.30 8.59 5.22
C LEU A 202 6.71 7.63 6.35
N ALA A 203 7.64 6.70 6.10
CA ALA A 203 8.15 5.81 7.13
C ALA A 203 8.94 6.54 8.23
N GLU A 204 9.56 7.67 7.90
CA GLU A 204 10.22 8.58 8.85
C GLU A 204 9.25 9.49 9.62
N GLY A 205 7.99 9.55 9.20
CA GLY A 205 6.97 10.43 9.77
C GLY A 205 6.95 11.86 9.20
N ASP A 206 7.75 12.15 8.16
CA ASP A 206 7.71 13.42 7.44
C ASP A 206 6.57 13.41 6.41
N ALA A 207 5.36 13.69 6.90
CA ALA A 207 4.16 13.74 6.07
C ALA A 207 4.21 14.85 5.00
N HIS A 208 4.90 15.97 5.27
CA HIS A 208 4.98 17.07 4.31
C HIS A 208 5.94 16.73 3.17
N GLY A 209 7.14 16.25 3.51
CA GLY A 209 8.10 15.76 2.52
C GLY A 209 7.54 14.61 1.68
N ALA A 210 6.83 13.67 2.31
CA ALA A 210 6.18 12.57 1.60
C ALA A 210 5.14 13.06 0.57
N ALA A 211 4.29 14.03 0.94
CA ALA A 211 3.31 14.61 0.03
C ALA A 211 4.01 15.25 -1.18
N SER A 212 5.04 16.08 -0.95
CA SER A 212 5.81 16.72 -2.02
C SER A 212 6.41 15.71 -2.98
N ALA A 213 7.04 14.65 -2.45
CA ALA A 213 7.68 13.63 -3.29
C ALA A 213 6.66 12.81 -4.11
N PHE A 214 5.50 12.47 -3.55
CA PHE A 214 4.44 11.82 -4.32
C PHE A 214 3.84 12.73 -5.39
N GLU A 215 3.67 14.02 -5.10
CA GLU A 215 3.21 15.01 -6.07
C GLU A 215 4.20 15.20 -7.21
N ASP A 216 5.50 15.23 -6.92
CA ASP A 216 6.56 15.27 -7.92
C ASP A 216 6.57 14.02 -8.80
N ALA A 217 6.46 12.83 -8.21
CA ALA A 217 6.34 11.58 -8.97
C ALA A 217 5.11 11.58 -9.90
N ALA A 218 3.94 11.99 -9.39
CA ALA A 218 2.71 12.08 -10.19
C ALA A 218 2.78 13.16 -11.30
N ARG A 219 3.62 14.19 -11.13
CA ARG A 219 3.84 15.22 -12.13
C ARG A 219 4.81 14.77 -13.23
N LEU A 220 5.84 14.02 -12.85
CA LEU A 220 6.86 13.49 -13.75
C LEU A 220 6.34 12.33 -14.59
N ASP A 221 5.48 11.48 -14.02
CA ASP A 221 4.77 10.42 -14.73
C ASP A 221 3.25 10.50 -14.44
N PRO A 222 2.48 11.24 -15.25
CA PRO A 222 1.05 11.42 -15.03
C PRO A 222 0.18 10.18 -15.27
N GLU A 223 0.73 9.13 -15.89
CA GLU A 223 0.02 7.89 -16.19
C GLU A 223 0.25 6.82 -15.12
N ASP A 224 1.29 6.97 -14.28
CA ASP A 224 1.51 6.10 -13.13
C ASP A 224 0.48 6.39 -12.01
N PRO A 225 -0.40 5.44 -11.66
CA PRO A 225 -1.38 5.61 -10.59
C PRO A 225 -0.78 5.48 -9.18
N TRP A 226 0.44 4.93 -9.02
CA TRP A 226 1.01 4.60 -7.72
C TRP A 226 1.32 5.80 -6.83
N PRO A 227 1.92 6.89 -7.34
CA PRO A 227 2.11 8.10 -6.55
C PRO A 227 0.79 8.65 -5.99
N LEU A 228 -0.30 8.59 -6.78
CA LEU A 228 -1.63 9.02 -6.33
C LEU A 228 -2.21 8.08 -5.28
N ASN A 229 -2.04 6.76 -5.42
CA ASN A 229 -2.41 5.79 -4.39
C ASN A 229 -1.65 6.05 -3.07
N ASN A 230 -0.34 6.28 -3.16
CA ASN A 230 0.51 6.50 -1.99
C ASN A 230 0.20 7.84 -1.31
N LEU A 231 -0.09 8.89 -2.08
CA LEU A 231 -0.59 10.17 -1.58
C LEU A 231 -1.95 10.01 -0.89
N GLY A 232 -2.85 9.20 -1.46
CA GLY A 232 -4.12 8.85 -0.85
C GLY A 232 -3.96 8.12 0.48
N TYR A 233 -3.04 7.15 0.55
CA TYR A 233 -2.69 6.46 1.78
C TYR A 233 -2.11 7.41 2.83
N LEU A 234 -1.21 8.32 2.44
CA LEU A 234 -0.69 9.37 3.30
C LEU A 234 -1.82 10.22 3.91
N PHE A 235 -2.78 10.67 3.08
CA PHE A 235 -3.95 11.41 3.55
C PHE A 235 -4.84 10.59 4.47
N LEU A 236 -4.98 9.28 4.26
CA LEU A 236 -5.65 8.41 5.21
C LEU A 236 -4.92 8.39 6.56
N VAL A 237 -3.64 8.08 6.60
CA VAL A 237 -2.93 7.96 7.89
C VAL A 237 -2.82 9.30 8.64
N THR A 238 -2.96 10.43 7.93
CA THR A 238 -3.01 11.79 8.51
C THR A 238 -4.42 12.32 8.77
N GLY A 239 -5.47 11.50 8.58
CA GLY A 239 -6.86 11.87 8.90
C GLY A 239 -7.57 12.76 7.87
N ARG A 240 -6.95 13.04 6.73
CA ARG A 240 -7.46 13.90 5.65
C ARG A 240 -8.32 13.10 4.66
N ALA A 241 -9.40 12.49 5.14
CA ALA A 241 -10.20 11.53 4.35
C ALA A 241 -10.80 12.10 3.05
N ALA A 242 -11.26 13.35 3.05
CA ALA A 242 -11.80 14.00 1.85
C ALA A 242 -10.74 14.16 0.75
N GLU A 243 -9.50 14.40 1.14
CA GLU A 243 -8.40 14.60 0.21
C GLU A 243 -7.87 13.27 -0.31
N ALA A 244 -7.84 12.26 0.57
CA ALA A 244 -7.60 10.88 0.18
C ALA A 244 -8.58 10.44 -0.91
N ALA A 245 -9.90 10.62 -0.71
CA ALA A 245 -10.91 10.23 -1.69
C ALA A 245 -10.65 10.87 -3.06
N ARG A 246 -10.40 12.19 -3.12
CA ARG A 246 -10.13 12.90 -4.39
C ARG A 246 -8.92 12.37 -5.15
N VAL A 247 -7.80 12.10 -4.47
CA VAL A 247 -6.59 11.60 -5.15
C VAL A 247 -6.71 10.12 -5.51
N LEU A 248 -7.43 9.34 -4.73
CA LEU A 248 -7.68 7.92 -4.99
C LEU A 248 -8.68 7.71 -6.13
N GLU A 249 -9.67 8.59 -6.28
CA GLU A 249 -10.54 8.62 -7.45
C GLU A 249 -9.73 8.81 -8.73
N ARG A 250 -8.79 9.76 -8.73
CA ARG A 250 -7.83 9.92 -9.84
C ARG A 250 -6.98 8.67 -10.06
N ALA A 251 -6.49 8.02 -8.99
CA ALA A 251 -5.70 6.79 -9.12
C ALA A 251 -6.48 5.66 -9.82
N VAL A 252 -7.75 5.43 -9.43
CA VAL A 252 -8.58 4.38 -10.04
C VAL A 252 -9.14 4.75 -11.42
N GLU A 253 -9.21 6.05 -11.74
CA GLU A 253 -9.48 6.53 -13.11
C GLU A 253 -8.30 6.24 -14.05
N ARG A 254 -7.05 6.38 -13.55
CA ARG A 254 -5.84 6.06 -14.31
C ARG A 254 -5.66 4.58 -14.52
N ASP A 255 -5.80 3.80 -13.45
CA ASP A 255 -5.76 2.34 -13.51
C ASP A 255 -6.97 1.73 -12.78
N PRO A 256 -8.03 1.36 -13.53
CA PRO A 256 -9.20 0.70 -12.99
C PRO A 256 -8.93 -0.69 -12.39
N GLU A 257 -7.75 -1.28 -12.60
CA GLU A 257 -7.33 -2.59 -12.09
C GLU A 257 -6.42 -2.49 -10.85
N LEU A 258 -6.06 -1.28 -10.43
CA LEU A 258 -5.25 -1.05 -9.23
C LEU A 258 -6.04 -1.34 -7.94
N ALA A 259 -6.05 -2.61 -7.52
CA ALA A 259 -6.78 -3.07 -6.34
C ALA A 259 -6.46 -2.29 -5.03
N PRO A 260 -5.19 -1.94 -4.72
CA PRO A 260 -4.87 -1.15 -3.53
C PRO A 260 -5.53 0.24 -3.52
N ALA A 261 -5.61 0.91 -4.68
CA ALA A 261 -6.27 2.22 -4.78
C ALA A 261 -7.77 2.11 -4.51
N TRP A 262 -8.43 1.07 -5.01
CA TRP A 262 -9.84 0.78 -4.69
C TRP A 262 -10.04 0.49 -3.19
N ASN A 263 -9.15 -0.26 -2.55
CA ASN A 263 -9.24 -0.53 -1.12
C ASN A 263 -9.05 0.76 -0.31
N ASN A 264 -8.06 1.58 -0.66
CA ASN A 264 -7.82 2.86 0.00
C ASN A 264 -9.01 3.83 -0.22
N LEU A 265 -9.61 3.83 -1.41
CA LEU A 265 -10.80 4.65 -1.70
C LEU A 265 -11.98 4.22 -0.83
N ALA A 266 -12.16 2.92 -0.62
CA ALA A 266 -13.17 2.40 0.29
C ALA A 266 -12.98 2.91 1.72
N LEU A 267 -11.74 2.88 2.23
CA LEU A 267 -11.40 3.39 3.56
C LEU A 267 -11.60 4.92 3.67
N ALA A 268 -11.31 5.66 2.61
CA ALA A 268 -11.55 7.11 2.56
C ALA A 268 -13.04 7.42 2.64
N ARG A 269 -13.85 6.78 1.80
CA ARG A 269 -15.31 6.95 1.76
C ARG A 269 -15.99 6.50 3.05
N GLU A 270 -15.50 5.43 3.68
CA GLU A 270 -16.01 5.00 4.98
C GLU A 270 -15.84 6.10 6.04
N ARG A 271 -14.66 6.74 6.10
CA ARG A 271 -14.39 7.82 7.05
C ARG A 271 -15.20 9.08 6.77
N LEU A 272 -15.68 9.26 5.55
CA LEU A 272 -16.63 10.30 5.17
C LEU A 272 -18.09 9.93 5.48
N GLY A 273 -18.36 8.68 5.88
CA GLY A 273 -19.72 8.17 6.10
C GLY A 273 -20.43 7.74 4.82
N GLU A 274 -19.74 7.71 3.68
CA GLU A 274 -20.27 7.37 2.37
C GLU A 274 -20.32 5.84 2.18
N LEU A 275 -21.08 5.16 3.04
CA LEU A 275 -21.04 3.69 3.20
C LEU A 275 -21.35 2.92 1.91
N ALA A 276 -22.25 3.41 1.06
CA ALA A 276 -22.57 2.77 -0.22
C ALA A 276 -21.34 2.80 -1.15
N GLY A 277 -20.75 3.98 -1.37
CA GLY A 277 -19.56 4.12 -2.20
C GLY A 277 -18.32 3.44 -1.62
N ALA A 278 -18.22 3.33 -0.30
CA ALA A 278 -17.17 2.59 0.39
C ALA A 278 -17.28 1.09 0.10
N ARG A 279 -18.49 0.53 0.22
CA ARG A 279 -18.79 -0.88 -0.09
C ARG A 279 -18.42 -1.20 -1.54
N ASP A 280 -18.89 -0.40 -2.50
CA ASP A 280 -18.66 -0.65 -3.93
C ASP A 280 -17.16 -0.69 -4.26
N ALA A 281 -16.39 0.26 -3.71
CA ALA A 281 -14.95 0.31 -3.87
C ALA A 281 -14.25 -0.90 -3.22
N ALA A 282 -14.66 -1.32 -2.03
CA ALA A 282 -14.07 -2.48 -1.36
C ALA A 282 -14.38 -3.79 -2.09
N GLU A 283 -15.59 -3.96 -2.61
CA GLU A 283 -15.94 -5.12 -3.43
C GLU A 283 -15.11 -5.15 -4.72
N ARG A 284 -14.87 -3.99 -5.35
CA ARG A 284 -13.98 -3.89 -6.53
C ARG A 284 -12.56 -4.31 -6.19
N ALA A 285 -11.98 -3.81 -5.08
CA ALA A 285 -10.66 -4.22 -4.62
C ALA A 285 -10.56 -5.73 -4.35
N ALA A 286 -11.57 -6.31 -3.69
CA ALA A 286 -11.62 -7.73 -3.38
C ALA A 286 -11.80 -8.61 -4.63
N ARG A 287 -12.47 -8.12 -5.68
CA ARG A 287 -12.56 -8.82 -6.97
C ARG A 287 -11.25 -8.78 -7.75
N LEU A 288 -10.57 -7.64 -7.72
CA LEU A 288 -9.30 -7.44 -8.44
C LEU A 288 -8.11 -8.15 -7.79
N SER A 289 -8.21 -8.53 -6.52
CA SER A 289 -7.07 -9.09 -5.79
C SER A 289 -7.44 -10.34 -4.98
N GLY A 290 -6.50 -11.28 -4.92
CA GLY A 290 -6.60 -12.45 -4.07
C GLY A 290 -6.28 -12.20 -2.59
N LEU A 291 -6.09 -10.94 -2.16
CA LEU A 291 -5.59 -10.61 -0.83
C LEU A 291 -6.68 -10.70 0.25
N ASP A 292 -6.40 -11.42 1.34
CA ASP A 292 -7.34 -11.60 2.46
C ASP A 292 -7.81 -10.29 3.06
N ARG A 293 -6.92 -9.30 3.18
CA ARG A 293 -7.29 -8.00 3.74
C ARG A 293 -8.32 -7.25 2.89
N HIS A 294 -8.26 -7.35 1.56
CA HIS A 294 -9.24 -6.69 0.69
C HIS A 294 -10.61 -7.37 0.81
N ARG A 295 -10.63 -8.71 0.90
CA ARG A 295 -11.84 -9.48 1.24
C ARG A 295 -12.39 -9.11 2.61
N ALA A 296 -11.51 -8.93 3.61
CA ALA A 296 -11.91 -8.55 4.96
C ALA A 296 -12.54 -7.15 5.00
N THR A 297 -11.94 -6.17 4.32
CA THR A 297 -12.49 -4.82 4.16
C THR A 297 -13.89 -4.87 3.53
N ALA A 298 -14.04 -5.59 2.41
CA ALA A 298 -15.31 -5.74 1.73
C ALA A 298 -16.39 -6.39 2.63
N ALA A 299 -16.06 -7.50 3.29
CA ALA A 299 -16.98 -8.19 4.19
C ALA A 299 -17.40 -7.32 5.39
N ARG A 300 -16.49 -6.49 5.91
CA ARG A 300 -16.76 -5.57 7.02
C ARG A 300 -17.71 -4.44 6.60
N LEU A 301 -17.43 -3.77 5.48
CA LEU A 301 -18.26 -2.69 4.96
C LEU A 301 -19.64 -3.19 4.53
N GLU A 302 -19.73 -4.41 4.00
CA GLU A 302 -21.00 -5.04 3.69
C GLU A 302 -21.87 -5.26 4.94
N ARG A 303 -21.27 -5.68 6.07
CA ARG A 303 -22.02 -5.79 7.34
C ARG A 303 -22.51 -4.43 7.83
N LEU A 304 -21.65 -3.40 7.76
CA LEU A 304 -21.99 -2.04 8.19
C LEU A 304 -23.15 -1.46 7.35
N ALA A 305 -23.11 -1.64 6.03
CA ALA A 305 -24.16 -1.19 5.12
C ALA A 305 -25.51 -1.86 5.44
N ARG A 306 -25.52 -3.17 5.73
CA ARG A 306 -26.74 -3.88 6.13
C ARG A 306 -27.32 -3.41 7.47
N THR A 307 -26.47 -3.08 8.44
CA THR A 307 -26.94 -2.55 9.73
C THR A 307 -27.44 -1.11 9.63
N ALA A 308 -26.94 -0.34 8.67
CA ALA A 308 -27.35 1.05 8.44
C ALA A 308 -28.63 1.17 7.60
N ALA A 309 -28.99 0.15 6.83
CA ALA A 309 -30.25 0.13 6.09
C ALA A 309 -31.46 0.08 7.05
N PRO A 310 -32.53 0.85 6.81
CA PRO A 310 -33.73 0.78 7.64
C PRO A 310 -34.26 -0.66 7.61
N GLN A 311 -34.38 -1.28 8.78
CA GLN A 311 -35.02 -2.58 8.87
C GLN A 311 -36.42 -2.46 8.28
N ARG A 312 -36.73 -3.24 7.25
CA ARG A 312 -38.12 -3.38 6.80
C ARG A 312 -38.94 -3.79 8.03
N PRO A 313 -40.05 -3.10 8.36
CA PRO A 313 -40.90 -3.57 9.43
C PRO A 313 -41.26 -5.03 9.15
N ALA A 314 -41.20 -5.86 10.19
CA ALA A 314 -41.62 -7.25 10.11
C ALA A 314 -42.97 -7.30 9.39
N PRO A 315 -43.20 -8.25 8.46
CA PRO A 315 -44.50 -8.38 7.84
C PRO A 315 -45.53 -8.47 8.96
N THR A 316 -46.43 -7.48 9.02
CA THR A 316 -47.56 -7.50 9.94
C THR A 316 -48.35 -8.75 9.59
N VAL A 317 -48.23 -9.79 10.43
CA VAL A 317 -49.09 -10.96 10.35
C VAL A 317 -50.49 -10.41 10.62
N ALA A 318 -51.30 -10.31 9.57
CA ALA A 318 -52.70 -9.96 9.73
C ALA A 318 -53.33 -11.00 10.68
N PRO A 319 -54.18 -10.59 11.64
CA PRO A 319 -54.82 -11.54 12.53
C PRO A 319 -55.61 -12.52 11.66
N GLU A 320 -55.36 -13.81 11.83
CA GLU A 320 -56.14 -14.86 11.19
C GLU A 320 -57.60 -14.70 11.65
N ASP A 321 -58.49 -14.40 10.70
CA ASP A 321 -59.93 -14.38 10.91
C ASP A 321 -60.36 -15.79 11.34
N ASN A 322 -60.55 -15.94 12.65
CA ASN A 322 -61.00 -17.16 13.29
C ASN A 322 -62.48 -17.34 12.98
N LEU A 323 -62.77 -18.01 11.85
CA LEU A 323 -64.11 -18.49 11.49
C LEU A 323 -64.51 -19.60 12.47
N ALA A 324 -65.06 -19.20 13.61
CA ALA A 324 -65.72 -20.11 14.53
C ALA A 324 -67.05 -20.60 13.92
N GLU A 325 -67.14 -21.91 13.85
CA GLU A 325 -68.28 -22.73 13.46
C GLU A 325 -69.60 -22.29 14.13
N ALA A 326 -70.67 -22.17 13.33
CA ALA A 326 -72.04 -22.22 13.81
C ALA A 326 -72.73 -23.43 13.18
N GLY A 327 -72.65 -24.57 13.87
CA GLY A 327 -73.41 -25.77 13.58
C GLY A 327 -74.72 -25.85 14.34
N ALA A 328 -75.74 -26.36 13.64
CA ALA A 328 -76.90 -27.14 14.10
C ALA A 328 -78.11 -26.43 14.75
N GLY A 329 -79.29 -26.71 14.18
CA GLY A 329 -80.58 -26.58 14.86
C GLY A 329 -81.83 -26.56 13.96
N ASP A 330 -82.18 -27.69 13.32
CA ASP A 330 -83.57 -27.99 12.89
C ASP A 330 -84.41 -28.33 14.14
N PRO A 331 -85.69 -27.91 14.26
CA PRO A 331 -86.78 -28.84 13.94
C PRO A 331 -88.10 -28.21 13.40
N ARG A 332 -88.66 -28.85 12.37
CA ARG A 332 -90.08 -29.28 12.21
C ARG A 332 -91.28 -28.29 12.28
N GLY A 333 -92.15 -28.42 11.26
CA GLY A 333 -93.63 -28.33 11.31
C GLY A 333 -94.21 -26.91 11.37
N GLU A 334 -95.35 -26.51 10.81
CA GLU A 334 -96.54 -27.08 10.14
C GLU A 334 -97.07 -25.91 9.26
N GLY A 335 -97.62 -26.11 8.06
CA GLY A 335 -99.06 -26.32 7.89
C GLY A 335 -99.78 -25.06 7.35
N LEU A 336 -100.38 -25.23 6.15
CA LEU A 336 -101.31 -24.35 5.38
C LEU A 336 -100.71 -23.25 4.51
#